data_AF-A0A369UWL4-F1
#
_entry.id   AF-A0A369UWL4-F1
#
_cell.length_a   1.000
_cell.length_b   1.000
_cell.length_c   1.000
_cell.angle_alpha   90.00
_cell.angle_beta   90.00
_cell.angle_gamma   90.00
#
_symmetry.space_group_name_H-M   'P 1'
#
loop_
_entity.id
_entity.type
_entity.pdbx_description
1 polymer ?
#
loop_
_entity_poly.entity_id
_entity_poly.type
_entity_poly.pdbx_seq_one_letter_code
_entity_poly.pdbx_strand_id
1 'polypeptide(L)' 'MAVYTLPELPYDYAELEPVINPQIIELHHDKHHAAYVKGANDTLEQLAEA' A
#
# COMPACT_ATOMS: atom_id res chain seq x y z
N MET A 1 10.71 -6.64 -15.42
CA MET A 1 10.85 -5.73 -14.26
C MET A 1 10.29 -6.44 -13.03
N ALA A 2 10.75 -6.12 -11.82
CA ALA A 2 10.16 -6.68 -10.61
C ALA A 2 8.75 -6.09 -10.41
N VAL A 3 7.78 -6.92 -10.02
CA VAL A 3 6.42 -6.49 -9.69
C VAL A 3 6.41 -6.08 -8.21
N TYR A 4 5.99 -4.86 -7.92
CA TYR A 4 5.82 -4.40 -6.54
C TYR A 4 4.59 -5.07 -5.91
N THR A 5 4.69 -5.37 -4.62
CA THR A 5 3.61 -5.94 -3.82
C THR A 5 3.33 -5.05 -2.62
N LEU A 6 2.05 -4.95 -2.21
CA LEU A 6 1.69 -4.32 -0.95
C LEU A 6 2.18 -5.21 0.19
N PRO A 7 3.08 -4.74 1.07
CA PRO A 7 3.55 -5.54 2.19
C PRO A 7 2.45 -5.64 3.24
N GLU A 8 2.30 -6.82 3.84
CA GLU A 8 1.44 -6.98 5.02
C GLU A 8 1.92 -6.11 6.19
N LEU A 9 0.98 -5.59 6.97
CA LEU A 9 1.33 -4.90 8.20
C LEU A 9 1.93 -5.89 9.21
N PRO A 10 3.00 -5.51 9.93
CA PRO A 10 3.58 -6.35 10.98
C PRO A 10 2.77 -6.32 12.30
N TYR A 11 1.62 -5.64 12.31
CA TYR A 11 0.75 -5.42 13.47
C TYR A 11 -0.70 -5.24 13.04
N ASP A 12 -1.65 -5.42 13.96
CA ASP A 12 -3.08 -5.15 13.74
C ASP A 12 -3.34 -3.63 13.67
N TYR A 13 -4.39 -3.22 12.96
CA TYR A 13 -4.77 -1.80 12.79
C TYR A 13 -4.93 -1.06 14.11
N ALA A 14 -5.32 -1.74 15.18
CA ALA A 14 -5.52 -1.14 16.50
C ALA A 14 -4.27 -1.08 17.40
N GLU A 15 -3.14 -1.65 16.98
CA GLU A 15 -1.93 -1.76 17.84
C GLU A 15 -1.30 -0.41 18.19
N LEU A 16 -1.62 0.66 17.44
CA LEU A 16 -1.10 2.01 17.69
C LEU A 16 -2.07 2.92 18.45
N GLU A 17 -3.20 2.39 18.96
CA GLU A 17 -4.07 3.16 19.84
C GLU A 17 -3.42 3.48 21.19
N PRO A 18 -3.76 4.62 21.82
CA PRO A 18 -4.67 5.67 21.35
C PRO A 18 -3.97 6.73 20.48
N VAL A 19 -2.71 6.52 20.09
CA VAL A 19 -1.89 7.51 19.39
C VAL A 19 -2.37 7.68 17.95
N ILE A 20 -2.78 6.60 17.29
CA ILE A 20 -3.32 6.60 15.94
C ILE A 20 -4.65 5.85 15.92
N ASN A 21 -5.66 6.45 15.30
CA ASN A 21 -6.96 5.82 15.12
C ASN A 21 -6.82 4.62 14.15
N PRO A 22 -7.36 3.42 14.46
CA PRO A 22 -7.26 2.23 13.63
C PRO A 22 -7.79 2.42 12.21
N GLN A 23 -8.85 3.22 12.04
CA GLN A 23 -9.44 3.52 10.73
C GLN A 23 -8.48 4.29 9.83
N ILE A 24 -7.58 5.10 10.42
CA ILE A 24 -6.54 5.79 9.64
C ILE A 24 -5.55 4.77 9.11
N ILE A 25 -5.13 3.78 9.92
CA ILE A 25 -4.18 2.76 9.49
C ILE A 25 -4.79 1.88 8.39
N GLU A 26 -6.04 1.44 8.57
CA GLU A 26 -6.79 0.68 7.56
C GLU A 26 -6.85 1.44 6.23
N LEU A 27 -7.30 2.70 6.24
CA LEU A 27 -7.38 3.51 5.01
C LEU A 27 -6.00 3.77 4.40
N HIS A 28 -5.00 4.07 5.22
CA HIS A 28 -3.65 4.35 4.76
C HIS A 28 -3.02 3.14 4.07
N HIS A 29 -3.15 1.96 4.66
CA HIS A 29 -2.62 0.72 4.12
C HIS A 29 -3.43 0.23 2.91
N ASP A 30 -4.73 -0.04 3.10
CA ASP A 30 -5.55 -0.78 2.13
C ASP A 30 -5.98 0.05 0.93
N LYS A 31 -5.96 1.39 1.05
CA LYS A 31 -6.38 2.29 -0.03
C LYS A 31 -5.20 3.07 -0.56
N HIS A 32 -4.53 3.87 0.28
CA HIS A 32 -3.52 4.81 -0.19
C HIS A 32 -2.24 4.10 -0.64
N HIS A 33 -1.66 3.21 0.18
CA HIS A 33 -0.47 2.45 -0.20
C HIS A 33 -0.78 1.48 -1.36
N ALA A 34 -1.92 0.78 -1.32
CA ALA A 34 -2.37 -0.08 -2.41
C ALA A 34 -2.44 0.66 -3.77
N ALA A 35 -2.93 1.91 -3.78
CA ALA A 35 -2.98 2.72 -4.99
C ALA A 35 -1.58 3.05 -5.55
N TYR A 36 -0.60 3.33 -4.69
CA TYR A 36 0.79 3.55 -5.12
C TYR A 36 1.42 2.29 -5.72
N VAL A 37 1.23 1.13 -5.08
CA VAL A 37 1.72 -0.16 -5.60
C VAL A 37 1.15 -0.43 -7.00
N LYS A 38 -0.16 -0.24 -7.17
CA LYS A 38 -0.81 -0.40 -8.47
C LYS A 38 -0.24 0.57 -9.51
N GLY A 39 -0.19 1.87 -9.20
CA GLY A 39 0.28 2.88 -10.14
C GLY A 39 1.75 2.68 -10.56
N ALA A 40 2.60 2.23 -9.63
CA ALA A 40 3.99 1.89 -9.94
C ALA A 40 4.07 0.72 -10.94
N ASN A 41 3.31 -0.35 -10.71
CA ASN A 41 3.27 -1.50 -11.62
C ASN A 41 2.70 -1.15 -12.99
N ASP A 42 1.59 -0.40 -13.04
CA ASP A 42 0.99 0.07 -14.30
C ASP A 42 2.00 0.90 -15.11
N THR A 43 2.81 1.73 -14.44
CA THR A 43 3.83 2.57 -15.11
C THR A 43 4.98 1.72 -15.64
N LEU A 44 5.43 0.73 -14.87
CA LEU A 44 6.48 -0.19 -15.32
C LEU A 44 6.03 -1.01 -16.54
N GLU A 45 4.76 -1.41 -16.59
CA GLU A 45 4.17 -2.08 -17.75
C GLU A 45 4.20 -1.17 -18.98
N GLN A 46 3.71 0.06 -18.87
CA GLN A 46 3.75 1.04 -19.97
C GLN A 46 5.17 1.32 -20.47
N LEU A 47 6.16 1.38 -19.57
CA LEU A 47 7.56 1.57 -19.94
C LEU A 47 8.18 0.35 -20.63
N ALA A 48 7.68 -0.85 -20.35
CA ALA A 48 8.15 -2.08 -20.99
C ALA A 48 7.53 -2.30 -22.39
N GLU A 49 6.35 -1.71 -22.64
CA GLU A 49 5.67 -1.74 -23.94
C GLU A 49 6.17 -0.67 -24.93
N ALA A 50 6.86 0.37 -24.44
CA ALA A 50 7.42 1.46 -25.22
C ALA A 50 8.74 1.10 -25.92
#